data_AF-U1P907-F1
#
_entry.id   AF-U1P907-F1
#
_cell.length_a   1.000
_cell.length_b   1.000
_cell.length_c   1.000
_cell.angle_alpha   90.00
_cell.angle_beta   90.00
_cell.angle_gamma   90.00
#
_symmetry.space_group_name_H-M   'P 1'
#
loop_
_entity.id
_entity.type
_entity.pdbx_description
1 polymer ?
#
loop_
_entity_poly.entity_id
_entity_poly.type
_entity_poly.pdbx_seq_one_letter_code
_entity_poly.pdbx_strand_id
1 'polypeptide(L)' 'MLDALTKLGPATPWAVSRELFGDLAEIHILHGPGEAYAHLTHLAAAGVVERRGRQYALGGDPETVDADELFPTPDTTGS' A
#
# COMPACT_ATOMS: atom_id res chain seq x y z
N MET A 1 2.04 -3.80 -0.33
CA MET A 1 0.98 -3.16 -1.16
C MET A 1 1.25 -3.27 -2.64
N LEU A 2 2.49 -3.04 -3.07
CA LEU A 2 2.87 -3.16 -4.48
C LEU A 2 2.60 -4.58 -5.01
N ASP A 3 2.98 -5.63 -4.27
CA ASP A 3 2.68 -7.03 -4.65
C ASP A 3 1.18 -7.29 -4.91
N ALA A 4 0.32 -6.74 -4.05
CA ALA A 4 -1.13 -6.87 -4.22
C ALA A 4 -1.61 -6.16 -5.49
N LEU A 5 -1.07 -4.99 -5.83
CA LEU A 5 -1.40 -4.30 -7.09
C LEU A 5 -0.80 -4.98 -8.31
N THR A 6 0.40 -5.57 -8.20
CA THR A 6 0.99 -6.41 -9.25
C THR A 6 0.10 -7.60 -9.57
N LYS A 7 -0.46 -8.23 -8.52
CA LYS A 7 -1.31 -9.42 -8.65
C LYS A 7 -2.75 -9.10 -9.08
N LEU A 8 -3.36 -8.04 -8.54
CA LEU A 8 -4.76 -7.69 -8.78
C LEU A 8 -4.97 -6.75 -9.97
N GLY A 9 -3.93 -6.04 -10.41
CA GLY A 9 -4.09 -4.85 -11.24
C GLY A 9 -4.74 -3.69 -10.46
N PRO A 10 -5.39 -2.74 -11.16
CA PRO A 10 -6.04 -1.59 -10.52
C PRO A 10 -7.06 -2.00 -9.45
N ALA A 11 -6.81 -1.65 -8.20
CA ALA A 11 -7.58 -2.16 -7.07
C ALA A 11 -7.98 -1.06 -6.08
N THR A 12 -9.09 -1.26 -5.39
CA THR A 12 -9.51 -0.39 -4.28
C THR A 12 -8.71 -0.72 -3.01
N PRO A 13 -8.60 0.20 -2.03
CA PRO A 13 -7.99 -0.12 -0.74
C PRO A 13 -8.60 -1.35 -0.07
N TRP A 14 -9.91 -1.55 -0.22
CA TRP A 14 -10.62 -2.73 0.28
C TRP A 14 -10.14 -4.02 -0.38
N ALA A 15 -9.96 -4.03 -1.70
CA ALA A 15 -9.45 -5.20 -2.41
C ALA A 15 -7.99 -5.49 -2.04
N VAL A 16 -7.16 -4.44 -1.88
CA VAL A 16 -5.77 -4.58 -1.42
C VAL A 16 -5.70 -5.13 -0.01
N SER A 17 -6.51 -4.63 0.93
CA SER A 17 -6.59 -5.18 2.29
C SER A 17 -7.01 -6.64 2.29
N ARG A 18 -8.00 -7.02 1.47
CA ARG A 18 -8.45 -8.42 1.39
C ARG A 18 -7.37 -9.35 0.85
N GLU A 19 -6.60 -8.90 -0.13
CA GLU A 19 -5.51 -9.70 -0.70
C GLU A 19 -4.36 -9.88 0.30
N LEU A 20 -4.02 -8.84 1.05
CA LEU A 20 -2.91 -8.89 2.01
C LEU A 20 -3.27 -9.64 3.30
N PHE A 21 -4.53 -9.54 3.74
CA PHE A 21 -4.93 -9.94 5.09
C PHE A 21 -6.09 -10.95 5.13
N GLY A 22 -6.64 -11.36 3.98
CA GLY A 22 -7.75 -12.31 3.90
C GLY A 22 -9.14 -11.66 4.02
N ASP A 23 -10.17 -12.46 4.29
CA ASP A 23 -11.52 -11.92 4.37
C ASP A 23 -11.71 -11.03 5.61
N LEU A 24 -12.34 -9.87 5.43
CA LEU A 24 -12.44 -8.80 6.44
C LEU A 24 -13.29 -9.16 7.67
N ALA A 25 -13.69 -10.42 7.81
CA ALA A 25 -14.39 -10.94 8.97
C ALA A 25 -13.47 -11.14 10.19
N GLU A 26 -12.15 -11.24 10.01
CA GLU A 26 -11.17 -11.47 11.10
C GLU A 26 -10.05 -10.41 11.18
N ILE A 27 -10.09 -9.36 10.35
CA ILE A 27 -9.02 -8.36 10.32
C ILE A 27 -9.27 -7.33 11.41
N HIS A 28 -8.45 -7.41 12.46
CA HIS A 28 -8.38 -6.47 13.58
C HIS A 28 -8.55 -5.03 13.09
N ILE A 29 -9.39 -4.25 13.78
CA ILE A 29 -9.70 -2.83 13.53
C ILE A 29 -8.43 -1.96 13.30
N LEU A 30 -7.25 -2.42 13.72
CA LEU A 30 -5.94 -1.80 13.51
C LEU A 30 -5.42 -1.81 12.06
N HIS A 31 -5.61 -2.88 11.28
CA HIS A 31 -4.98 -3.03 9.95
C HIS A 31 -6.00 -3.16 8.80
N GLY A 32 -7.03 -2.33 8.86
CA GLY A 32 -8.16 -2.39 7.94
C GLY A 32 -7.99 -1.57 6.64
N PRO A 33 -9.07 -1.44 5.86
CA PRO A 33 -9.12 -0.64 4.62
C PRO A 33 -8.66 0.82 4.78
N GLY A 34 -8.80 1.38 6.00
CA GLY A 34 -8.34 2.74 6.31
C GLY A 34 -6.81 2.85 6.31
N GLU A 35 -6.11 1.86 6.85
CA GLU A 35 -4.65 1.81 6.83
C GLU A 35 -4.13 1.56 5.41
N ALA A 36 -4.79 0.64 4.68
CA ALA A 36 -4.50 0.44 3.26
C ALA A 36 -4.69 1.73 2.44
N TYR A 37 -5.75 2.48 2.71
CA TYR A 37 -5.97 3.77 2.08
C TYR A 37 -4.88 4.79 2.45
N ALA A 38 -4.48 4.86 3.72
CA ALA A 38 -3.44 5.78 4.18
C ALA A 38 -2.10 5.51 3.46
N HIS A 39 -1.66 4.25 3.42
CA HIS A 39 -0.44 3.88 2.72
C HIS A 39 -0.54 4.05 1.20
N LEU A 40 -1.67 3.68 0.57
CA LEU A 40 -1.87 3.90 -0.88
C LEU A 40 -1.86 5.40 -1.22
N THR A 41 -2.39 6.23 -0.33
CA THR A 41 -2.34 7.69 -0.49
C THR A 41 -0.91 8.22 -0.34
N HIS A 42 -0.13 7.70 0.62
CA HIS A 42 1.29 8.02 0.76
C HIS A 42 2.09 7.64 -0.49
N LEU A 43 1.89 6.42 -1.00
CA LEU A 43 2.52 5.95 -2.23
C LEU A 43 2.11 6.79 -3.45
N ALA A 44 0.86 7.26 -3.50
CA ALA A 44 0.40 8.14 -4.57
C ALA A 44 1.04 9.53 -4.49
N ALA A 45 1.21 10.06 -3.27
CA ALA A 45 1.91 11.33 -3.06
C ALA A 45 3.40 11.24 -3.46
N ALA A 46 4.01 10.07 -3.28
CA ALA A 46 5.37 9.79 -3.72
C ALA A 46 5.51 9.41 -5.21
N GLY A 47 4.41 9.37 -5.98
CA GLY A 47 4.43 9.07 -7.41
C GLY A 47 4.62 7.58 -7.76
N VAL A 48 4.57 6.68 -6.78
CA VAL A 48 4.77 5.23 -6.98
C VAL A 48 3.52 4.57 -7.57
N VAL A 49 2.35 5.05 -7.16
CA VAL A 49 1.05 4.57 -7.67
C VAL A 49 0.22 5.74 -8.14
N GLU A 50 -0.62 5.50 -9.14
CA GLU A 50 -1.61 6.47 -9.59
C GLU A 50 -2.97 6.17 -8.99
N ARG A 51 -3.62 7.19 -8.42
CA ARG A 51 -5.01 7.09 -8.01
C ARG A 51 -5.94 7.40 -9.18
N ARG A 52 -6.80 6.45 -9.53
CA ARG A 52 -7.83 6.56 -10.56
C ARG A 52 -9.21 6.43 -9.93
N GLY A 53 -9.77 7.56 -9.51
CA GLY A 53 -11.03 7.60 -8.76
C GLY A 53 -10.92 6.91 -7.39
N ARG A 54 -11.48 5.71 -7.27
CA ARG A 54 -11.45 4.88 -6.04
C ARG A 54 -10.42 3.76 -6.07
N GLN A 55 -9.73 3.58 -7.18
CA GLN A 55 -8.72 2.54 -7.37
C GLN A 55 -7.32 3.16 -7.42
N TYR A 56 -6.33 2.33 -7.14
CA TYR A 56 -4.92 2.64 -7.27
C TYR A 56 -4.30 1.65 -8.26
N ALA A 57 -3.35 2.12 -9.05
CA ALA A 57 -2.59 1.32 -10.01
C ALA A 57 -1.10 1.66 -9.90
N LEU A 58 -0.21 0.71 -10.23
CA LEU A 58 1.22 0.98 -10.29
C LEU A 58 1.52 2.07 -11.33
N GLY A 59 2.32 3.07 -10.95
CA GLY A 59 2.79 4.13 -11.85
C GLY A 59 4.01 3.74 -12.69
N GLY A 60 4.66 2.62 -12.34
CA GLY A 60 5.86 2.11 -12.98
C GLY A 60 6.20 0.70 -12.49
N ASP A 61 7.43 0.27 -12.71
CA ASP A 61 7.90 -1.04 -12.28
C ASP A 61 8.12 -1.05 -10.74
N PRO A 62 7.41 -1.91 -9.98
CA PRO A 62 7.50 -1.93 -8.52
C PRO A 62 8.88 -2.34 -8.00
N GLU A 63 9.70 -3.04 -8.79
CA GLU A 63 11.06 -3.44 -8.37
C GLU A 63 12.04 -2.25 -8.37
N THR A 64 11.66 -1.14 -9.02
CA THR A 64 12.48 0.09 -9.07
C THR A 64 12.18 1.06 -7.92
N VAL A 65 11.22 0.71 -7.07
CA VAL A 65 10.75 1.56 -5.97
C VAL A 65 11.62 1.32 -4.74
N ASP A 66 12.31 2.37 -4.27
CA ASP A 66 13.08 2.31 -3.03
C ASP A 66 12.17 2.49 -1.81
N ALA A 67 11.92 1.39 -1.09
CA ALA A 67 11.01 1.40 0.05
C ALA A 67 11.58 2.12 1.28
N ASP A 68 12.91 2.14 1.44
CA ASP A 68 13.58 2.81 2.57
C ASP A 68 13.46 4.34 2.44
N GLU A 69 13.46 4.89 1.22
CA GLU A 69 13.21 6.31 1.00
C GLU A 69 11.75 6.70 1.32
N LEU A 70 10.80 5.81 1.05
CA LEU A 70 9.37 6.05 1.24
C LEU A 70 8.91 5.89 2.69
N PHE A 71 9.55 4.98 3.41
CA PHE A 71 9.30 4.70 4.81
C PHE A 71 10.63 4.73 5.54
N PRO A 72 11.20 5.94 5.77
CA PRO A 72 12.45 6.06 6.49
C PRO A 72 12.30 5.36 7.83
N THR A 73 13.07 4.28 8.01
CA THR A 73 13.12 3.62 9.30
C THR A 73 13.68 4.65 10.29
N PRO A 74 13.00 4.93 11.41
CA PRO A 74 13.58 5.78 12.41
C PRO A 74 14.90 5.13 12.82
N ASP A 75 16.00 5.89 12.74
CA ASP A 75 17.30 5.46 13.21
C ASP A 75 17.10 4.81 14.57
N THR A 76 17.26 3.49 14.64
CA THR A 76 17.33 2.80 15.93
C THR A 76 18.73 3.05 16.46
N THR A 77 19.06 4.31 16.73
CA THR A 77 20.26 4.69 17.46
C THR A 77 20.00 4.32 18.91
N GLY A 78 20.24 3.04 19.21
CA GLY A 78 20.41 2.58 20.57
C GLY A 78 21.66 3.24 21.15
N SER A 79 21.47 4.11 22.13
CA SER A 79 22.47 4.45 23.15
C SER A 79 22.34 3.49 24.34
#